data_AF-A0AAN8IEZ7-F1
#
_entry.id   AF-A0AAN8IEZ7-F1
#
_cell.length_a   1.000
_cell.length_b   1.000
_cell.length_c   1.000
_cell.angle_alpha   90.00
_cell.angle_beta   90.00
_cell.angle_gamma   90.00
#
_symmetry.space_group_name_H-M   'P 1'
#
loop_
_entity.id
_entity.type
_entity.pdbx_description
1 polymer ?
#
loop_
_entity_poly.entity_id
_entity_poly.type
_entity_poly.pdbx_seq_one_letter_code
_entity_poly.pdbx_strand_id
1 'polypeptide(L)'
;MVSQAVLYVGHILPVGLVWLACVTNFIPFNRICSNCDCLRHIIFYAPLYAVLLLGIYAASSVVYGVATFNDCPSAKDELVKEIKEAQEDLRKRKII
;
A
#
# COMPACT_ATOMS: atom_id res chain seq x y z
N MET A 1 21.32 -3.62 10.82
CA MET A 1 21.03 -4.31 9.55
C MET A 1 20.57 -5.75 9.78
N VAL A 2 21.28 -6.56 10.60
CA VAL A 2 20.90 -7.96 10.90
C VAL A 2 19.56 -8.08 11.66
N SER A 3 19.25 -7.17 12.59
CA SER A 3 18.04 -7.26 13.42
C SER A 3 16.72 -7.17 12.64
N GLN A 4 16.64 -6.31 11.62
CA GLN A 4 15.44 -6.18 10.78
C GLN A 4 15.23 -7.42 9.91
N ALA A 5 16.28 -7.93 9.28
CA ALA A 5 16.22 -9.14 8.46
C ALA A 5 15.76 -10.37 9.26
N VAL A 6 16.26 -10.53 10.50
CA VAL A 6 15.86 -11.63 11.39
C VAL A 6 14.38 -11.55 11.77
N LEU A 7 13.87 -10.35 12.04
CA LEU A 7 12.44 -10.13 12.31
C LEU A 7 11.57 -10.47 11.10
N TYR A 8 11.96 -10.02 9.90
CA TYR A 8 11.22 -10.32 8.67
C TYR A 8 11.20 -11.82 8.37
N VAL A 9 12.35 -12.48 8.50
CA VAL A 9 12.44 -13.94 8.34
C VAL A 9 11.59 -14.66 9.40
N GLY A 10 11.59 -14.19 10.64
CA GLY A 10 10.78 -14.74 11.72
C GLY A 10 9.27 -14.72 11.47
N HIS A 11 8.76 -13.76 10.68
CA HIS A 11 7.33 -13.66 10.36
C HIS A 11 6.96 -14.28 9.02
N ILE A 12 7.78 -14.10 7.98
CA ILE A 12 7.47 -14.55 6.61
C ILE A 12 7.61 -16.07 6.49
N LEU A 13 8.64 -16.63 7.13
CA LEU A 13 8.99 -18.04 7.04
C LEU A 13 7.90 -18.96 7.63
N PRO A 14 7.31 -18.72 8.82
CA PRO A 14 6.21 -19.55 9.31
C PRO A 14 4.95 -19.43 8.45
N VAL A 15 4.64 -18.26 7.89
CA VAL A 15 3.48 -18.08 7.00
C VAL A 15 3.63 -18.90 5.72
N GLY A 16 4.83 -18.89 5.11
CA GLY A 16 5.14 -19.72 3.95
C GLY A 16 5.09 -21.22 4.27
N LEU A 17 5.62 -21.64 5.43
CA LEU A 17 5.56 -23.02 5.89
C LEU A 17 4.13 -23.50 6.12
N VAL A 18 3.28 -22.67 6.73
CA VAL A 18 1.85 -22.98 6.94
C VAL A 18 1.13 -23.13 5.61
N TRP A 19 1.39 -22.25 4.64
CA TRP A 19 0.80 -22.38 3.30
C TRP A 19 1.24 -23.68 2.60
N LEU A 20 2.53 -24.02 2.64
CA LEU A 20 3.05 -25.27 2.09
C LEU A 20 2.42 -26.49 2.77
N ALA A 21 2.29 -26.48 4.10
CA ALA A 21 1.64 -27.55 4.86
C ALA A 21 0.16 -27.73 4.49
N CYS A 22 -0.55 -26.64 4.20
CA CYS A 22 -1.92 -26.67 3.69
C CYS A 22 -2.00 -27.24 2.26
N VAL A 23 -1.05 -26.91 1.39
CA VAL A 23 -0.98 -27.43 0.01
C VAL A 23 -0.64 -28.93 -0.02
N THR A 24 0.26 -29.40 0.83
CA THR A 24 0.70 -30.80 0.88
C THR A 24 -0.29 -31.74 1.60
N ASN A 25 -1.48 -31.27 1.98
CA ASN A 25 -2.50 -32.03 2.72
C ASN A 25 -1.97 -32.66 4.03
N PHE A 26 -0.94 -32.07 4.65
CA PHE A 26 -0.37 -32.58 5.91
C PHE A 26 -1.36 -32.40 7.07
N ILE A 27 -2.20 -31.36 7.00
CA ILE A 27 -3.36 -31.17 7.86
C ILE A 27 -4.61 -31.58 7.07
N PRO A 28 -5.44 -32.51 7.55
CA PRO A 28 -6.63 -32.98 6.83
C PRO A 28 -7.77 -31.96 6.88
N PHE A 29 -7.55 -30.74 6.37
CA PHE A 29 -8.57 -29.70 6.23
C PHE A 29 -9.72 -30.15 5.30
N ASN A 30 -9.39 -31.07 4.37
CA ASN A 30 -10.35 -31.73 3.47
C ASN A 30 -11.44 -32.52 4.20
N ARG A 31 -11.25 -32.88 5.48
CA ARG A 31 -12.26 -33.61 6.29
C ARG A 31 -13.25 -32.69 7.01
N ILE A 32 -12.95 -31.39 7.13
CA ILE A 32 -13.83 -30.40 7.79
C ILE A 32 -14.87 -29.83 6.81
N CYS A 33 -14.54 -29.73 5.52
CA CYS A 33 -15.45 -29.23 4.47
C CYS A 33 -15.56 -30.22 3.32
N SER A 34 -16.45 -31.21 3.46
CA SER A 34 -16.60 -32.36 2.56
C SER A 34 -17.12 -32.07 1.14
N ASN A 35 -17.42 -30.82 0.75
CA ASN A 35 -18.18 -30.58 -0.50
C ASN A 35 -17.90 -29.27 -1.26
N CYS A 36 -16.72 -28.66 -1.12
CA CYS A 36 -16.42 -27.37 -1.78
C CYS A 36 -15.07 -27.36 -2.50
N ASP A 37 -15.07 -27.71 -3.80
CA ASP A 37 -13.88 -27.62 -4.68
C ASP A 37 -13.31 -26.19 -4.78
N CYS A 38 -14.12 -25.18 -4.51
CA CYS A 38 -13.71 -23.77 -4.50
C CYS A 38 -12.66 -23.48 -3.41
N LEU A 39 -12.78 -24.09 -2.22
CA LEU A 39 -11.85 -23.80 -1.12
C LEU A 39 -10.43 -24.30 -1.43
N ARG A 40 -10.33 -25.46 -2.10
CA ARG A 40 -9.05 -26.00 -2.58
C ARG A 40 -8.41 -25.06 -3.60
N HIS A 41 -9.18 -24.55 -4.56
CA HIS A 41 -8.70 -23.55 -5.51
C HIS A 41 -8.22 -22.27 -4.81
N ILE A 42 -8.99 -21.76 -3.84
CA ILE A 42 -8.63 -20.56 -3.08
C ILE A 42 -7.31 -20.76 -2.32
N ILE A 43 -7.08 -21.92 -1.70
CA ILE A 43 -5.82 -22.21 -0.97
C ILE A 43 -4.62 -22.27 -1.93
N PHE A 44 -4.78 -22.90 -3.09
CA PHE A 44 -3.72 -22.96 -4.11
C PHE A 44 -3.37 -21.56 -4.65
N TYR A 45 -4.36 -20.74 -4.95
CA TYR A 45 -4.18 -19.38 -5.47
C TYR A 45 -4.10 -18.30 -4.39
N ALA A 46 -4.07 -18.68 -3.11
CA ALA A 46 -3.98 -17.76 -1.97
C ALA A 46 -2.88 -16.69 -2.11
N PRO A 47 -1.62 -17.02 -2.49
CA PRO A 47 -0.59 -16.00 -2.67
C PRO A 47 -0.92 -15.00 -3.79
N LEU A 48 -1.58 -15.45 -4.87
CA LEU A 48 -2.00 -14.57 -5.96
C LEU A 48 -3.09 -13.59 -5.50
N TYR A 49 -4.09 -14.09 -4.77
CA TYR A 49 -5.13 -13.24 -4.19
C TYR A 49 -4.56 -12.24 -3.18
N ALA A 50 -3.57 -12.64 -2.37
CA ALA A 50 -2.91 -11.74 -1.43
C ALA A 50 -2.23 -10.56 -2.13
N VAL A 51 -1.48 -10.82 -3.21
CA VAL A 51 -0.85 -9.77 -4.02
C VAL A 51 -1.89 -8.85 -4.66
N LEU A 52 -2.97 -9.42 -5.20
CA LEU A 52 -4.04 -8.65 -5.83
C LEU A 52 -4.75 -7.73 -4.84
N LEU A 53 -5.10 -8.23 -3.65
CA LEU A 53 -5.71 -7.42 -2.59
C LEU A 53 -4.78 -6.31 -2.10
N LEU A 54 -3.49 -6.61 -1.94
CA LEU A 54 -2.48 -5.61 -1.57
C LEU A 54 -2.33 -4.55 -2.65
N GLY A 55 -2.39 -4.93 -3.93
CA GLY A 55 -2.39 -4.00 -5.05
C GLY A 55 -3.62 -3.08 -5.06
N ILE A 56 -4.81 -3.63 -4.84
CA ILE A 56 -6.05 -2.84 -4.73
C ILE A 56 -5.97 -1.88 -3.54
N TYR A 57 -5.47 -2.34 -2.39
CA TYR A 57 -5.27 -1.51 -1.20
C TYR A 57 -4.27 -0.37 -1.46
N ALA A 58 -3.14 -0.66 -2.12
CA ALA A 58 -2.17 0.35 -2.50
C ALA A 58 -2.81 1.39 -3.44
N ALA A 59 -3.50 0.95 -4.49
CA ALA A 59 -4.17 1.84 -5.43
C ALA A 59 -5.25 2.69 -4.74
N SER A 60 -6.09 2.10 -3.88
CA SER A 60 -7.13 2.82 -3.16
C SER A 60 -6.58 3.82 -2.17
N SER A 61 -5.49 3.49 -1.46
CA SER A 61 -4.82 4.43 -0.56
C SER A 61 -4.26 5.66 -1.29
N VAL A 62 -3.69 5.48 -2.49
CA VAL A 62 -3.20 6.59 -3.32
C VAL A 62 -4.37 7.44 -3.81
N VAL A 63 -5.43 6.83 -4.35
CA VAL A 63 -6.63 7.56 -4.79
C VAL A 63 -7.26 8.33 -3.63
N TYR A 64 -7.36 7.73 -2.45
CA TYR A 64 -7.87 8.37 -1.25
C TYR A 64 -6.98 9.55 -0.82
N GLY A 65 -5.65 9.39 -0.87
CA GLY A 65 -4.70 10.45 -0.56
C GLY A 65 -4.78 11.63 -1.53
N VAL A 66 -4.97 11.37 -2.83
CA VAL A 66 -5.17 12.41 -3.85
C VAL A 66 -6.53 13.09 -3.68
N ALA A 67 -7.60 12.33 -3.48
CA ALA A 67 -8.95 12.88 -3.28
C ALA A 67 -9.06 13.69 -1.98
N THR A 68 -8.29 13.32 -0.95
CA THR A 68 -8.24 13.99 0.36
C THR A 68 -7.12 15.04 0.43
N PHE A 69 -6.41 15.29 -0.69
CA PHE A 69 -5.46 16.39 -0.75
C PHE A 69 -6.26 17.69 -0.60
N ASN A 70 -6.30 18.20 0.63
CA ASN A 70 -7.00 19.42 0.99
C ASN A 70 -6.29 20.56 0.29
N ASP A 71 -6.79 20.95 -0.88
CA ASP A 71 -6.42 22.22 -1.50
C ASP A 71 -6.61 23.28 -0.43
N CYS A 72 -5.50 23.86 0.03
CA CYS A 72 -5.54 24.92 1.02
C CYS A 72 -5.58 26.23 0.24
N PRO A 73 -6.78 26.78 -0.08
CA PRO A 73 -6.89 28.00 -0.88
C PRO A 73 -6.13 29.16 -0.21
N SER A 74 -6.12 29.20 1.11
CA SER A 74 -5.36 30.19 1.89
C SER A 74 -3.86 30.16 1.61
N ALA A 75 -3.25 28.96 1.50
CA ALA A 75 -1.82 28.85 1.22
C ALA A 75 -1.50 29.30 -0.20
N LYS A 76 -2.39 29.05 -1.17
CA LYS A 76 -2.26 29.57 -2.54
C LYS A 76 -2.34 31.10 -2.55
N ASP A 77 -3.31 31.68 -1.86
CA ASP A 77 -3.52 33.13 -1.86
C ASP A 77 -2.38 33.88 -1.19
N GLU A 78 -1.82 33.35 -0.10
CA GLU A 78 -0.65 33.89 0.57
C GLU A 78 0.60 33.84 -0.33
N LEU A 79 0.83 32.70 -0.98
CA LEU A 79 1.95 32.55 -1.92
C LEU A 79 1.85 33.51 -3.12
N VAL A 80 0.64 33.73 -3.67
CA VAL A 80 0.41 34.67 -4.76
C VAL A 80 0.68 36.12 -4.31
N LYS A 81 0.39 36.45 -3.06
CA LYS A 81 0.70 37.76 -2.49
C LYS A 81 2.22 37.97 -2.39
N GLU A 82 2.96 36.99 -1.88
CA GLU A 82 4.43 37.03 -1.79
C GLU A 82 5.07 37.20 -3.18
N ILE A 83 4.55 36.51 -4.20
CA ILE A 83 5.02 36.65 -5.59
C ILE A 83 4.83 38.08 -6.10
N LYS A 84 3.67 38.69 -5.82
CA LYS A 84 3.41 40.09 -6.22
C LYS A 84 4.36 41.05 -5.53
N GLU A 85 4.56 40.91 -4.22
CA GLU A 85 5.48 41.76 -3.45
C GLU A 85 6.91 41.63 -3.98
N ALA A 86 7.38 40.40 -4.25
CA ALA A 86 8.70 40.16 -4.84
C ALA A 86 8.83 40.78 -6.24
N GLN A 87 7.80 40.67 -7.10
CA GLN A 87 7.80 41.33 -8.42
C GLN A 87 7.88 42.85 -8.31
N GLU A 88 7.13 43.45 -7.37
CA GLU A 88 7.18 44.89 -7.15
C GLU A 88 8.57 45.36 -6.70
N ASP A 89 9.20 44.61 -5.81
CA ASP A 89 10.55 44.92 -5.33
C ASP A 89 11.62 44.76 -6.41
N LEU A 90 11.50 43.75 -7.27
CA LEU A 90 12.39 43.58 -8.41
C LEU A 90 12.24 44.71 -9.44
N ARG A 91 11.00 45.17 -9.67
CA ARG A 91 10.69 46.33 -10.53
C ARG A 91 11.22 47.65 -9.95
N LYS A 92 11.12 47.85 -8.62
CA LYS A 92 11.74 49.00 -7.93
C LYS A 92 13.26 49.00 -8.09
N ARG A 93 13.87 47.81 -8.04
CA ARG A 93 15.32 47.61 -8.24
C ARG A 93 15.74 47.70 -9.72
N LYS A 94 14.80 47.84 -10.66
CA LYS A 94 15.02 47.83 -12.12
C LYS A 94 15.74 46.58 -12.63
N ILE A 95 15.55 45.45 -11.95
CA ILE A 95 16.11 44.15 -12.36
C ILE A 95 15.21 43.52 -13.44
N ILE A 96 13.90 43.81 -13.36
CA ILE A 96 12.86 43.46 -14.33
C ILE A 96 12.02 44.70 -14.62
#